data_AF-A0A7S3KF65-F1
#
_entry.id   AF-A0A7S3KF65-F1
#
_cell.length_a   1.000
_cell.length_b   1.000
_cell.length_c   1.000
_cell.angle_alpha   90.00
_cell.angle_beta   90.00
_cell.angle_gamma   90.00
#
_symmetry.space_group_name_H-M   'P 1'
#
loop_
_entity.id
_entity.type
_entity.pdbx_description
1 polymer ?
#
loop_
_entity_poly.entity_id
_entity_poly.type
_entity_poly.pdbx_seq_one_letter_code
_entity_poly.pdbx_strand_id
1 'polypeptide(L)'
;MTNPHLQNYDSKKLIQIGLLLCGISHLFMGPAVFLPNKLWIIGIGQYFVGTFSVLLLIPSLPEMIHIANQLYPHQKLESSDLSSGVFNSMLGLAQMIGPLFGSYMTSIFGFRTCGTS
;
A
#
# COMPACT_ATOMS: atom_id res chain seq x y z
N MET A 1 -29.59 -0.98 -5.57
CA MET A 1 -29.19 -2.12 -6.41
C MET A 1 -28.30 -1.59 -7.53
N THR A 2 -27.00 -1.48 -7.27
CA THR A 2 -26.03 -0.92 -8.23
C THR A 2 -25.37 -2.08 -8.97
N ASN A 3 -25.37 -2.03 -10.31
CA ASN A 3 -24.89 -3.12 -11.17
C ASN A 3 -23.44 -3.53 -10.82
N PRO A 4 -23.18 -4.81 -10.48
CA PRO A 4 -21.87 -5.27 -10.03
C PRO A 4 -20.76 -5.07 -11.07
N HIS A 5 -21.10 -5.04 -12.36
CA HIS A 5 -20.14 -4.81 -13.44
C HIS A 5 -19.57 -3.39 -13.52
N LEU A 6 -20.30 -2.36 -13.05
CA LEU A 6 -19.84 -0.97 -13.10
C LEU A 6 -18.93 -0.64 -11.91
N GLN A 7 -19.27 -1.14 -10.71
CA GLN A 7 -18.46 -0.94 -9.50
C GLN A 7 -17.07 -1.61 -9.61
N ASN A 8 -17.00 -2.76 -10.28
CA ASN A 8 -15.74 -3.47 -10.53
C ASN A 8 -14.73 -2.69 -11.39
N TYR A 9 -15.22 -1.87 -12.32
CA TYR A 9 -14.35 -1.10 -13.21
C TYR A 9 -13.77 0.12 -12.48
N ASP A 10 -14.55 0.74 -11.60
CA ASP A 10 -14.11 1.89 -10.81
C ASP A 10 -13.11 1.47 -9.72
N SER A 11 -13.29 0.33 -9.04
CA SER A 11 -12.35 -0.12 -8.00
C SER A 11 -10.98 -0.49 -8.57
N LYS A 12 -10.92 -1.19 -9.71
CA LYS A 12 -9.64 -1.55 -10.36
C LYS A 12 -8.90 -0.32 -10.88
N LYS A 13 -9.62 0.65 -11.44
CA LYS A 13 -9.05 1.93 -11.88
C LYS A 13 -8.56 2.77 -10.70
N LEU A 14 -9.31 2.81 -9.59
CA LEU A 14 -8.88 3.48 -8.35
C LEU A 14 -7.59 2.88 -7.79
N ILE A 15 -7.47 1.54 -7.78
CA ILE A 15 -6.24 0.86 -7.36
C ILE A 15 -5.09 1.19 -8.32
N GLN A 16 -5.30 1.13 -9.64
CA GLN A 16 -4.26 1.46 -10.63
C GLN A 16 -3.80 2.92 -10.56
N ILE A 17 -4.74 3.87 -10.43
CA ILE A 17 -4.44 5.30 -10.28
C ILE A 17 -3.74 5.56 -8.94
N GLY A 18 -4.21 4.92 -7.86
CA GLY A 18 -3.57 4.98 -6.55
C GLY A 18 -2.14 4.45 -6.57
N LEU A 19 -1.88 3.35 -7.28
CA LEU A 19 -0.55 2.76 -7.42
C LEU A 19 0.39 3.68 -8.20
N LEU A 20 -0.11 4.31 -9.27
CA LEU A 20 0.65 5.29 -10.05
C LEU A 20 0.98 6.53 -9.21
N LEU A 21 0.01 7.08 -8.46
CA LEU A 21 0.24 8.20 -7.56
C LEU A 21 1.26 7.84 -6.47
N CYS A 22 1.12 6.66 -5.85
CA CYS A 22 1.99 6.22 -4.77
C CYS A 22 3.42 5.93 -5.28
N GLY A 23 3.56 5.44 -6.51
CA GLY A 23 4.84 5.29 -7.21
C GLY A 23 5.52 6.63 -7.50
N ILE A 24 4.74 7.64 -7.94
CA ILE A 24 5.24 9.01 -8.13
C ILE A 24 5.66 9.62 -6.78
N SER A 25 4.87 9.43 -5.71
CA SER A 25 5.23 9.90 -4.37
C SER A 25 6.50 9.24 -3.85
N HIS A 26 6.68 7.93 -4.04
CA HIS A 26 7.92 7.24 -3.68
C HIS A 26 9.12 7.71 -4.52
N LEU A 27 8.91 8.07 -5.78
CA LEU A 27 9.96 8.64 -6.64
C LEU A 27 10.42 10.01 -6.10
N PHE A 28 9.49 10.83 -5.61
CA PHE A 28 9.79 12.11 -4.95
C PHE A 28 10.43 11.94 -3.57
N MET A 29 10.19 10.81 -2.89
CA MET A 29 10.85 10.43 -1.64
C MET A 29 12.22 9.74 -1.85
N GLY A 30 12.58 9.47 -3.11
CA GLY A 30 13.85 8.87 -3.55
C GLY A 30 15.06 9.78 -3.36
N PRO A 31 16.28 9.26 -3.61
CA PRO A 31 17.51 9.63 -2.92
C PRO A 31 17.80 11.14 -2.97
N ALA A 32 18.09 11.67 -1.78
CA ALA A 32 18.47 13.06 -1.46
C ALA A 32 19.78 13.53 -2.12
N VAL A 33 20.08 13.08 -3.33
CA VAL A 33 21.19 13.54 -4.16
C VAL A 33 20.83 14.88 -4.83
N PHE A 34 19.54 15.20 -5.00
CA PHE A 34 19.09 16.38 -5.75
C PHE A 34 18.36 17.47 -4.93
N LEU A 35 17.91 17.21 -3.69
CA LEU A 35 17.17 18.19 -2.87
C LEU A 35 17.85 18.50 -1.52
N PRO A 36 17.79 19.76 -1.05
CA PRO A 36 18.44 20.20 0.18
C PRO A 36 17.87 19.49 1.43
N ASN A 37 18.76 19.06 2.32
CA ASN A 37 18.49 18.39 3.60
C ASN A 37 17.58 19.21 4.54
N LYS A 38 16.27 19.23 4.28
CA LYS A 38 15.27 19.76 5.21
C LYS A 38 14.34 18.64 5.62
N LEU A 39 14.45 18.22 6.89
CA LEU A 39 13.61 17.20 7.55
C LEU A 39 12.10 17.41 7.29
N TRP A 40 11.67 18.66 7.15
CA TRP A 40 10.28 19.02 6.81
C TRP A 40 9.78 18.45 5.48
N ILE A 41 10.63 18.36 4.45
CA ILE A 41 10.24 17.85 3.12
C ILE A 41 10.00 16.34 3.18
N ILE A 42 10.83 15.62 3.95
CA ILE A 42 10.70 14.18 4.17
C ILE A 42 9.44 13.88 4.98
N GLY A 43 9.19 14.62 6.06
CA GLY A 43 7.99 14.44 6.89
C GLY A 43 6.68 14.65 6.12
N ILE A 44 6.64 15.67 5.25
CA ILE A 44 5.48 15.92 4.38
C ILE A 44 5.33 14.81 3.33
N GLY A 45 6.43 14.35 2.73
CA GLY A 45 6.43 13.23 1.79
C GLY A 45 5.89 11.94 2.41
N GLN A 46 6.35 11.59 3.62
CA GLN A 46 5.89 10.42 4.35
C GLN A 46 4.40 10.51 4.70
N TYR A 47 3.93 11.70 5.09
CA TYR A 47 2.51 11.93 5.37
C TYR A 47 1.64 11.63 4.15
N PHE A 48 2.00 12.18 2.99
CA PHE A 48 1.27 11.93 1.74
C PHE A 48 1.33 10.46 1.32
N VAL A 49 2.49 9.81 1.40
CA VAL A 49 2.63 8.37 1.10
C VAL A 49 1.74 7.53 2.01
N GLY A 50 1.69 7.83 3.30
CA GLY A 50 0.80 7.17 4.25
C GLY A 50 -0.68 7.34 3.88
N THR A 51 -1.11 8.57 3.59
CA THR A 51 -2.49 8.86 3.21
C THR A 51 -2.90 8.14 1.91
N PHE A 52 -2.05 8.16 0.88
CA PHE A 52 -2.35 7.48 -0.38
C PHE A 52 -2.32 5.96 -0.27
N SER A 53 -1.47 5.40 0.59
CA SER A 53 -1.41 3.96 0.83
C SER A 53 -2.69 3.43 1.49
N VAL A 54 -3.32 4.21 2.37
CA VAL A 54 -4.62 3.85 2.97
C VAL A 54 -5.73 3.82 1.91
N LEU A 55 -5.69 4.74 0.94
CA LEU A 55 -6.64 4.77 -0.18
C LEU A 55 -6.48 3.59 -1.15
N LEU A 56 -5.32 2.95 -1.19
CA LEU A 56 -5.08 1.68 -1.88
C LEU A 56 -5.55 0.47 -1.07
N LEU A 57 -5.34 0.51 0.24
CA LEU A 57 -5.64 -0.59 1.13
C LEU A 57 -7.15 -0.86 1.24
N ILE A 58 -7.95 0.19 1.39
CA ILE A 58 -9.42 0.12 1.55
C ILE A 58 -10.10 -0.65 0.39
N PRO A 59 -9.84 -0.34 -0.90
CA PRO A 59 -10.45 -1.07 -2.01
C PRO A 59 -9.79 -2.43 -2.32
N SER A 60 -8.55 -2.69 -1.85
CA SER A 60 -7.86 -3.95 -2.15
C SER A 60 -8.52 -5.17 -1.50
N LEU A 61 -9.00 -5.05 -0.26
CA LEU A 61 -9.68 -6.13 0.45
C LEU A 61 -10.98 -6.58 -0.23
N PRO A 62 -11.94 -5.68 -0.55
CA PRO A 62 -13.16 -6.08 -1.26
C PRO A 62 -12.88 -6.58 -2.68
N GLU A 63 -11.82 -6.10 -3.35
CA GLU A 63 -11.40 -6.65 -4.65
C GLU A 63 -10.92 -8.10 -4.53
N MET A 64 -10.11 -8.41 -3.51
CA MET A 64 -9.62 -9.76 -3.26
C MET A 64 -10.78 -10.72 -2.93
N ILE A 65 -11.74 -10.29 -2.11
CA ILE A 65 -12.97 -11.03 -1.80
C ILE A 65 -13.81 -11.23 -3.06
N HIS A 66 -13.88 -10.24 -3.96
CA HIS A 66 -14.61 -10.36 -5.22
C HIS A 66 -14.01 -11.46 -6.11
N ILE A 67 -12.69 -11.48 -6.27
CA ILE A 67 -11.98 -12.50 -7.06
C ILE A 67 -12.16 -13.89 -6.41
N ALA A 68 -12.02 -13.99 -5.09
CA ALA A 68 -12.22 -15.24 -4.36
C ALA A 68 -13.64 -15.79 -4.54
N ASN A 69 -14.65 -14.92 -4.52
CA ASN A 69 -16.06 -15.27 -4.75
C ASN A 69 -16.36 -15.66 -6.20
N GLN A 70 -15.58 -15.16 -7.18
CA GLN A 70 -15.68 -15.60 -8.57
C GLN A 70 -15.09 -17.00 -8.77
N LEU A 71 -14.00 -17.32 -8.06
CA LEU A 71 -13.32 -18.60 -8.17
C LEU A 71 -14.05 -19.73 -7.39
N TYR A 72 -14.69 -19.38 -6.26
CA TYR A 72 -15.41 -20.31 -5.38
C TYR A 72 -16.87 -19.89 -5.14
N PRO A 73 -17.76 -20.02 -6.15
CA PRO A 73 -19.12 -19.48 -6.08
C PRO A 73 -20.03 -20.15 -5.03
N HIS A 74 -19.69 -21.36 -4.56
CA HIS A 74 -20.45 -22.12 -3.57
C HIS A 74 -20.06 -21.81 -2.11
N GLN A 75 -18.95 -21.11 -1.85
CA GLN A 75 -18.41 -20.89 -0.51
C GLN A 75 -18.14 -19.41 -0.20
N LYS A 76 -19.05 -18.52 -0.62
CA LYS A 76 -18.84 -17.06 -0.59
C LYS A 76 -18.47 -16.47 0.78
N LEU A 77 -19.02 -17.04 1.86
CA LEU A 77 -18.75 -16.57 3.22
C LEU A 77 -17.34 -17.00 3.66
N GLU A 78 -17.02 -18.28 3.47
CA GLU A 78 -15.74 -18.88 3.85
C GLU A 78 -14.57 -18.30 3.04
N SER A 79 -14.77 -18.06 1.73
CA SER A 79 -13.77 -17.42 0.87
C SER A 79 -13.50 -15.97 1.24
N SER A 80 -14.52 -15.25 1.73
CA SER A 80 -14.39 -13.86 2.20
C SER A 80 -13.62 -13.79 3.52
N ASP A 81 -13.95 -14.68 4.47
CA ASP A 81 -13.31 -14.73 5.79
C ASP A 81 -11.84 -15.14 5.66
N LEU A 82 -11.55 -16.15 4.83
CA LEU A 82 -10.18 -16.61 4.58
C LEU A 82 -9.35 -15.54 3.87
N SER A 83 -9.92 -14.85 2.87
CA SER A 83 -9.26 -13.72 2.19
C SER A 83 -8.91 -12.59 3.18
N SER A 84 -9.85 -12.22 4.04
CA SER A 84 -9.64 -11.18 5.05
C SER A 84 -8.59 -11.58 6.10
N GLY A 85 -8.59 -12.84 6.52
CA GLY A 85 -7.58 -13.39 7.42
C GLY A 85 -6.18 -13.36 6.81
N VAL A 86 -6.03 -13.82 5.57
CA VAL A 86 -4.75 -13.80 4.84
C VAL A 86 -4.25 -12.37 4.67
N PHE A 87 -5.12 -11.45 4.25
CA PHE A 87 -4.76 -10.05 4.04
C PHE A 87 -4.26 -9.38 5.33
N ASN A 88 -5.00 -9.53 6.44
CA ASN A 88 -4.59 -8.98 7.74
C ASN A 88 -3.28 -9.61 8.26
N SER A 89 -3.09 -10.91 8.05
CA SER A 89 -1.85 -11.59 8.43
C SER A 89 -0.64 -11.05 7.67
N MET A 90 -0.77 -10.86 6.35
CA MET A 90 0.27 -10.28 5.51
C MET A 90 0.54 -8.82 5.88
N LEU A 91 -0.49 -8.04 6.21
CA LEU A 91 -0.30 -6.67 6.70
C LEU A 91 0.45 -6.61 8.01
N GLY A 92 0.13 -7.49 8.97
CA GLY A 92 0.88 -7.59 10.22
C GLY A 92 2.35 -7.95 10.00
N LEU A 93 2.62 -8.89 9.07
CA LEU A 93 3.98 -9.23 8.68
C LEU A 93 4.71 -8.05 8.03
N ALA A 94 4.06 -7.32 7.11
CA ALA A 94 4.63 -6.15 6.47
C ALA A 94 4.96 -5.04 7.49
N GLN A 95 4.10 -4.85 8.50
CA GLN A 95 4.34 -3.88 9.59
C GLN A 95 5.53 -4.27 10.48
N MET A 96 5.81 -5.56 10.68
CA MET A 96 7.04 -5.99 11.34
C MET A 96 8.27 -5.85 10.46
N ILE A 97 8.18 -6.30 9.20
CA ILE A 97 9.32 -6.34 8.28
C ILE A 97 9.73 -4.91 7.86
N GLY A 98 8.79 -3.98 7.71
CA GLY A 98 9.04 -2.61 7.27
C GLY A 98 10.11 -1.89 8.10
N PRO A 99 9.94 -1.74 9.43
CA PRO A 99 10.95 -1.12 10.29
C PRO A 99 12.25 -1.91 10.38
N LEU A 100 12.20 -3.25 10.37
CA LEU A 100 13.40 -4.09 10.40
C LEU A 100 14.26 -3.87 9.14
N PHE A 101 13.62 -3.88 7.97
CA PHE A 101 14.28 -3.62 6.70
C PHE A 101 14.76 -2.16 6.61
N GLY A 102 13.93 -1.20 7.03
CA GLY A 102 14.30 0.22 7.06
C GLY A 102 15.51 0.50 7.97
N SER A 103 15.55 -0.11 9.16
CA SER A 103 16.68 0.00 10.10
C SER A 103 17.96 -0.64 9.55
N TYR A 104 17.84 -1.82 8.94
CA TYR A 104 18.97 -2.50 8.29
C TYR A 104 19.54 -1.68 7.13
N MET A 105 18.68 -1.15 6.26
CA MET A 105 19.08 -0.35 5.11
C MET A 105 19.72 0.98 5.53
N THR A 106 19.20 1.62 6.59
CA THR A 106 19.77 2.84 7.18
C THR A 106 21.15 2.60 7.78
N SER A 107 21.40 1.41 8.31
CA SER A 107 22.70 1.04 8.90
C SER A 107 23.80 0.86 7.84
N ILE A 108 23.46 0.44 6.62
CA ILE A 108 24.43 0.19 5.54
C ILE A 108 24.71 1.44 4.70
N PHE A 109 23.66 2.19 4.32
CA PHE A 109 23.78 3.38 3.47
C PHE A 109 24.03 4.67 4.25
N GLY A 110 24.00 4.60 5.58
CA GLY A 110 24.11 5.75 6.47
C GLY A 110 22.83 6.58 6.52
N PHE A 111 22.59 7.23 7.67
CA PHE A 111 21.44 8.11 7.97
C PHE A 111 21.15 9.22 6.95
N ARG A 112 22.09 9.46 6.03
CA ARG A 112 22.13 10.61 5.14
C ARG A 112 21.46 10.37 3.79
N THR A 113 21.14 9.12 3.45
CA THR A 113 20.49 8.75 2.17
C THR A 113 19.19 7.98 2.37
N CYS A 114 19.03 7.26 3.49
CA CYS A 114 17.86 6.43 3.78
C CYS A 114 16.88 7.06 4.79
N GLY A 115 17.02 8.35 5.11
CA GLY A 115 16.34 9.02 6.22
C GLY A 115 14.82 8.86 6.25
N THR A 116 14.36 7.81 6.91
CA THR A 116 13.15 7.77 7.74
C THR A 116 13.63 7.62 9.18
N SER A 117 13.86 8.76 9.84
CA SER A 117 13.93 8.83 11.31
C SER A 117 12.53 8.82 11.90
#